data_AF-A0AAP0L7H1-F1
#
_entry.id   AF-A0AAP0L7H1-F1
#
_cell.length_a   1.000
_cell.length_b   1.000
_cell.length_c   1.000
_cell.angle_alpha   90.00
_cell.angle_beta   90.00
_cell.angle_gamma   90.00
#
_symmetry.space_group_name_H-M   'P 1'
#
loop_
_entity.id
_entity.type
_entity.pdbx_description
1 polymer ?
#
loop_
_entity_poly.entity_id
_entity_poly.type
_entity_poly.pdbx_seq_one_letter_code
_entity_poly.pdbx_strand_id
1 'polypeptide(L)'
;MLAGNKTSGPILIYPMNRNKWDQRSSVVTPDEDVFYLVALLRSATEEGPHTLDNLRDQNRRILHFCEESGIKVKRYLPDHSTQDEWKGHFGEKWEAFKQMKMKFDPSHILAVGQRIFQPSFTSHGIFDL
;
A
#
# COMPACT_ATOMS: atom_id res chain seq x y z
N MET A 1 -9.72 9.96 17.88
CA MET A 1 -9.88 8.76 18.73
C MET A 1 -10.96 7.88 18.14
N LEU A 2 -10.75 6.56 18.05
CA LEU A 2 -11.75 5.60 17.55
C LEU A 2 -12.95 5.61 18.50
N ALA A 3 -14.00 6.36 18.15
CA ALA A 3 -15.20 6.48 18.96
C ALA A 3 -15.98 5.15 18.96
N GLY A 4 -16.03 4.50 20.13
CA GLY A 4 -17.23 3.93 20.74
C GLY A 4 -18.03 2.83 20.04
N ASN A 5 -17.61 2.31 18.89
CA ASN A 5 -18.29 1.18 18.24
C ASN A 5 -17.38 -0.05 18.30
N LYS A 6 -17.95 -1.24 18.59
CA LYS A 6 -17.21 -2.52 18.64
C LYS A 6 -16.28 -2.59 17.42
N THR A 7 -14.97 -2.70 17.64
CA THR A 7 -14.04 -2.82 16.52
C THR A 7 -14.37 -4.10 15.78
N SER A 8 -14.40 -4.08 14.45
CA SER A 8 -14.71 -5.27 13.66
C SER A 8 -13.56 -6.30 13.62
N GLY A 9 -12.65 -6.24 14.59
CA GLY A 9 -11.50 -7.12 14.73
C GLY A 9 -10.35 -6.48 15.53
N PRO A 10 -9.22 -7.21 15.65
CA PRO A 10 -8.04 -6.75 16.38
C PRO A 10 -7.39 -5.50 15.77
N ILE A 11 -6.77 -4.69 16.63
CA ILE A 11 -5.93 -3.58 16.25
C ILE A 11 -4.53 -3.84 16.82
N LEU A 12 -3.53 -3.96 15.96
CA LEU A 12 -2.14 -4.11 16.38
C LEU A 12 -1.43 -2.77 16.28
N ILE A 13 -0.76 -2.37 17.37
CA ILE A 13 0.08 -1.17 17.43
C ILE A 13 1.32 -1.53 18.22
N TYR A 14 2.48 -1.55 17.56
CA TYR A 14 3.75 -1.79 18.24
C TYR A 14 4.93 -1.17 17.48
N PRO A 15 6.00 -0.79 18.20
CA PRO A 15 7.16 -0.16 17.60
C PRO A 15 8.06 -1.17 16.88
N MET A 16 8.78 -0.68 15.88
CA MET A 16 9.74 -1.39 15.05
C MET A 16 11.02 -0.57 14.96
N ASN A 17 12.18 -1.23 15.10
CA ASN A 17 13.48 -0.57 14.95
C ASN A 17 13.93 -0.63 13.49
N ARG A 18 14.15 0.53 12.86
CA ARG A 18 14.54 0.63 11.44
C ARG A 18 15.89 -0.04 11.15
N ASN A 19 16.81 -0.06 12.12
CA ASN A 19 18.10 -0.75 11.99
C ASN A 19 18.01 -2.27 11.78
N LYS A 20 16.82 -2.88 11.97
CA LYS A 20 16.57 -4.29 11.66
C LYS A 20 16.09 -4.53 10.23
N TRP A 21 15.91 -3.48 9.44
CA TRP A 21 15.46 -3.56 8.04
C TRP A 21 16.63 -3.30 7.09
N ASP A 22 16.92 -4.25 6.20
CA ASP A 22 17.96 -4.07 5.18
C ASP A 22 17.53 -3.02 4.14
N GLN A 23 18.28 -1.91 4.08
CA GLN A 23 17.99 -0.81 3.16
C GLN A 23 18.10 -1.23 1.68
N ARG A 24 18.87 -2.28 1.36
CA ARG A 24 19.00 -2.83 0.00
C ARG A 24 17.76 -3.59 -0.48
N SER A 25 16.87 -3.96 0.45
CA SER A 25 15.60 -4.58 0.11
C SER A 25 14.64 -3.59 -0.53
N SER A 26 13.62 -4.12 -1.23
CA SER A 26 12.54 -3.30 -1.82
C SER A 26 11.48 -2.86 -0.80
N VAL A 27 11.63 -3.17 0.49
CA VAL A 27 10.71 -2.71 1.53
C VAL A 27 10.82 -1.19 1.68
N VAL A 28 9.65 -0.55 1.77
CA VAL A 28 9.50 0.88 2.08
C VAL A 28 9.04 1.03 3.52
N THR A 29 9.83 1.74 4.33
CA THR A 29 9.49 2.10 5.71
C THR A 29 9.54 3.62 5.90
N PRO A 30 8.92 4.17 6.96
CA PRO A 30 9.12 5.56 7.36
C PRO A 30 10.60 5.87 7.63
N ASP A 31 10.99 7.13 7.41
CA ASP A 31 12.36 7.62 7.62
C ASP A 31 12.58 8.03 9.08
N GLU A 32 12.42 7.07 9.98
CA GLU A 32 12.52 7.24 11.44
C GLU A 32 13.29 6.06 12.05
N ASP A 33 14.06 6.28 13.12
CA ASP A 33 14.82 5.20 13.78
C ASP A 33 13.91 4.14 14.40
N VAL A 34 12.77 4.59 14.96
CA VAL A 34 11.70 3.75 15.46
C VAL A 34 10.40 4.19 14.80
N PHE A 35 9.69 3.27 14.16
CA PHE A 35 8.39 3.53 13.56
C PHE A 35 7.36 2.52 14.07
N TYR A 36 6.07 2.85 14.00
CA TYR A 36 5.02 1.94 14.49
C TYR A 36 4.36 1.18 13.35
N LEU A 37 4.20 -0.13 13.52
CA LEU A 37 3.23 -0.88 12.73
C LEU A 37 1.85 -0.61 13.32
N VAL A 38 0.92 -0.15 12.48
CA VAL A 38 -0.50 -0.03 12.82
C VAL A 38 -1.29 -0.90 11.85
N ALA A 39 -1.94 -1.96 12.36
CA ALA A 39 -2.75 -2.86 11.54
C ALA A 39 -4.19 -2.93 12.08
N LEU A 40 -5.15 -2.63 11.20
CA LEU A 40 -6.59 -2.74 11.48
C LEU A 40 -7.11 -4.05 10.86
N LEU A 41 -7.11 -5.14 11.62
CA LEU A 41 -7.46 -6.48 11.15
C LEU A 41 -8.97 -6.70 11.19
N ARG A 42 -9.68 -6.00 10.30
CA ARG A 42 -11.14 -5.91 10.26
C ARG A 42 -11.78 -7.08 9.51
N SER A 43 -12.87 -7.62 10.04
CA SER A 43 -13.78 -8.55 9.36
C SER A 43 -15.04 -7.82 8.91
N ALA A 44 -15.45 -8.02 7.66
CA ALA A 44 -16.67 -7.42 7.12
C ALA A 44 -17.88 -8.33 7.39
N THR A 45 -19.05 -7.72 7.60
CA THR A 45 -20.36 -8.40 7.69
C THR A 45 -21.23 -8.03 6.50
N GLU A 46 -22.21 -8.86 6.15
CA GLU A 46 -23.13 -8.58 5.04
C GLU A 46 -24.02 -7.36 5.33
N GLU A 47 -24.48 -7.25 6.58
CA GLU A 47 -25.34 -6.16 7.04
C GLU A 47 -24.76 -5.46 8.28
N GLY A 48 -25.34 -4.30 8.62
CA GLY A 48 -25.00 -3.55 9.83
C GLY A 48 -23.81 -2.57 9.66
N PRO A 49 -23.17 -2.16 10.76
CA PRO A 49 -22.17 -1.08 10.72
C PRO A 49 -20.81 -1.50 10.14
N HIS A 50 -20.59 -2.79 9.89
CA HIS A 50 -19.29 -3.35 9.46
C HIS A 50 -19.33 -3.93 8.04
N THR A 51 -20.20 -3.40 7.17
CA THR A 51 -20.15 -3.72 5.74
C THR A 51 -18.82 -3.34 5.12
N LEU A 52 -18.45 -4.02 4.02
CA LEU A 52 -17.20 -3.77 3.30
C LEU A 52 -17.05 -2.29 2.93
N ASP A 53 -18.11 -1.66 2.44
CA ASP A 53 -18.08 -0.25 2.03
C ASP A 53 -17.90 0.68 3.23
N ASN A 54 -18.59 0.43 4.35
CA ASN A 54 -18.40 1.21 5.58
C ASN A 54 -16.95 1.11 6.09
N LEU A 55 -16.36 -0.09 6.05
CA LEU A 55 -14.97 -0.30 6.48
C LEU A 55 -13.96 0.36 5.52
N ARG A 56 -14.22 0.33 4.21
CA ARG A 56 -13.42 1.05 3.20
C ARG A 56 -13.49 2.56 3.42
N ASP A 57 -14.67 3.10 3.70
CA ASP A 57 -14.87 4.52 3.99
C ASP A 57 -14.10 4.96 5.24
N GLN A 58 -14.13 4.14 6.28
CA GLN A 58 -13.34 4.38 7.49
C GLN A 58 -11.83 4.37 7.20
N ASN A 59 -11.34 3.42 6.40
CA ASN A 59 -9.93 3.38 6.01
C ASN A 59 -9.52 4.65 5.23
N ARG A 60 -10.38 5.13 4.30
CA ARG A 60 -10.16 6.38 3.57
C ARG A 60 -10.08 7.58 4.51
N ARG A 61 -11.00 7.70 5.47
CA ARG A 61 -10.99 8.79 6.47
C ARG A 61 -9.74 8.77 7.34
N ILE A 62 -9.25 7.60 7.72
CA ILE A 62 -8.01 7.47 8.52
C ILE A 62 -6.80 7.95 7.70
N LEU A 63 -6.68 7.53 6.45
CA LEU A 63 -5.59 7.97 5.57
C LEU A 63 -5.65 9.48 5.31
N HIS A 64 -6.84 10.02 5.07
CA HIS A 64 -7.04 11.46 4.89
C HIS A 64 -6.65 12.26 6.13
N PHE A 65 -7.05 11.80 7.32
CA PHE A 65 -6.63 12.41 8.58
C PHE A 65 -5.10 12.44 8.73
N CYS A 66 -4.42 11.33 8.37
CA CYS A 66 -2.97 11.28 8.41
C CYS A 66 -2.33 12.31 7.46
N GLU A 67 -2.87 12.45 6.25
CA GLU A 67 -2.43 13.44 5.27
C GLU A 67 -2.62 14.88 5.78
N GLU A 68 -3.83 15.23 6.23
CA GLU A 68 -4.15 16.57 6.76
C GLU A 68 -3.31 16.92 7.99
N SER A 69 -2.99 15.94 8.81
CA SER A 69 -2.17 16.11 10.01
C SER A 69 -0.66 16.07 9.74
N GLY A 70 -0.22 15.89 8.48
CA GLY A 70 1.18 15.78 8.12
C GLY A 70 1.89 14.50 8.62
N ILE A 71 1.12 13.48 9.00
CA ILE A 71 1.64 12.18 9.44
C ILE A 71 2.13 11.41 8.22
N LYS A 72 3.44 11.19 8.14
CA LYS A 72 4.10 10.50 7.01
C LYS A 72 3.90 8.98 7.08
N VAL A 73 2.72 8.52 6.71
CA VAL A 73 2.41 7.08 6.68
C VAL A 73 2.99 6.40 5.44
N LYS A 74 3.54 5.19 5.63
CA LYS A 74 3.82 4.24 4.54
C LYS A 74 2.90 3.04 4.70
N ARG A 75 2.01 2.84 3.73
CA ARG A 75 1.06 1.72 3.75
C ARG A 75 1.82 0.40 3.54
N TYR A 76 1.64 -0.54 4.47
CA TYR A 76 2.09 -1.92 4.31
C TYR A 76 1.05 -2.68 3.47
N LEU A 77 1.49 -3.42 2.44
CA LEU A 77 0.62 -4.02 1.40
C LEU A 77 -0.29 -2.99 0.69
N PRO A 78 0.30 -1.97 0.05
CA PRO A 78 -0.48 -0.93 -0.62
C PRO A 78 -1.23 -1.44 -1.86
N ASP A 79 -2.41 -0.88 -2.11
CA ASP A 79 -3.29 -1.15 -3.26
C ASP A 79 -3.38 0.06 -4.20
N HIS A 80 -2.24 0.69 -4.49
CA HIS A 80 -2.21 1.86 -5.38
C HIS A 80 -2.68 1.50 -6.79
N SER A 81 -3.45 2.42 -7.38
CA SER A 81 -4.10 2.19 -8.67
C SER A 81 -3.31 2.75 -9.84
N THR A 82 -2.36 3.66 -9.58
CA THR A 82 -1.57 4.33 -10.61
C THR A 82 -0.07 4.17 -10.35
N GLN A 83 0.73 4.25 -11.41
CA GLN A 83 2.19 4.18 -11.26
C GLN A 83 2.76 5.41 -10.53
N ASP A 84 2.13 6.57 -10.66
CA ASP A 84 2.61 7.78 -9.96
C ASP A 84 2.36 7.71 -8.45
N GLU A 85 1.26 7.10 -8.02
CA GLU A 85 1.07 6.74 -6.61
C GLU A 85 2.14 5.76 -6.13
N TRP A 86 2.50 4.76 -6.95
CA TRP A 86 3.60 3.84 -6.65
C TRP A 86 4.95 4.55 -6.57
N LYS A 87 5.25 5.49 -7.47
CA LYS A 87 6.46 6.33 -7.38
C LYS A 87 6.49 7.11 -6.07
N GLY A 88 5.37 7.73 -5.68
CA GLY A 88 5.26 8.44 -4.40
C GLY A 88 5.43 7.51 -3.19
N HIS A 89 4.92 6.28 -3.28
CA HIS A 89 5.11 5.25 -2.25
C HIS A 89 6.59 4.89 -2.10
N PHE A 90 7.26 4.48 -3.18
CA PHE A 90 8.67 4.08 -3.18
C PHE A 90 9.64 5.23 -2.93
N GLY A 91 9.29 6.46 -3.32
CA GLY A 91 10.14 7.63 -3.21
C GLY A 91 11.50 7.41 -3.87
N GLU A 92 12.57 7.68 -3.14
CA GLU A 92 13.96 7.52 -3.60
C GLU A 92 14.31 6.10 -4.07
N LYS A 93 13.58 5.08 -3.58
CA LYS A 93 13.79 3.68 -3.99
C LYS A 93 13.21 3.35 -5.37
N TRP A 94 12.41 4.24 -5.97
CA TRP A 94 11.67 3.94 -7.20
C TRP A 94 12.58 3.52 -8.35
N GLU A 95 13.65 4.27 -8.61
CA GLU A 95 14.54 3.98 -9.75
C GLU A 95 15.26 2.64 -9.58
N ALA A 96 15.74 2.34 -8.38
CA ALA A 96 16.34 1.03 -8.08
C ALA A 96 15.32 -0.11 -8.25
N PHE A 97 14.08 0.08 -7.78
CA PHE A 97 13.01 -0.91 -7.93
C PHE A 97 12.66 -1.16 -9.40
N LYS A 98 12.54 -0.09 -10.20
CA LYS A 98 12.28 -0.16 -11.64
C LYS A 98 13.42 -0.88 -12.38
N GLN A 99 14.67 -0.59 -12.04
CA GLN A 99 15.83 -1.29 -12.62
C GLN A 99 15.80 -2.79 -12.32
N MET A 100 15.46 -3.18 -11.09
CA MET A 100 15.30 -4.59 -10.74
C MET A 100 14.14 -5.24 -11.50
N LYS A 101 13.01 -4.53 -11.68
CA LYS A 101 11.90 -5.02 -12.51
C LYS A 101 12.36 -5.30 -13.94
N MET A 102 13.07 -4.38 -14.57
CA MET A 102 13.58 -4.56 -15.95
C MET A 102 14.59 -5.70 -16.05
N LYS A 103 15.40 -5.93 -15.00
CA LYS A 103 16.38 -7.01 -14.97
C LYS A 103 15.74 -8.39 -14.83
N PHE A 104 14.72 -8.53 -13.99
CA PHE A 104 14.19 -9.82 -13.59
C PHE A 104 12.81 -10.17 -14.17
N ASP A 105 12.05 -9.18 -14.63
CA ASP A 105 10.75 -9.35 -15.31
C ASP A 105 10.52 -8.24 -16.36
N PRO A 106 11.32 -8.21 -17.45
CA PRO A 106 11.26 -7.17 -18.48
C PRO A 106 9.92 -7.12 -19.24
N SER A 107 9.18 -8.23 -19.28
CA SER A 107 7.86 -8.31 -19.93
C SER A 107 6.71 -7.95 -18.98
N HIS A 108 7.00 -7.65 -17.71
CA HIS A 108 6.05 -7.30 -16.67
C HIS A 108 4.92 -8.32 -16.47
N ILE A 109 5.23 -9.62 -16.58
CA ILE A 109 4.22 -10.69 -16.48
C ILE A 109 3.98 -11.15 -15.04
N LEU A 110 4.89 -10.85 -14.12
CA LEU A 110 4.78 -11.26 -12.72
C LEU A 110 4.01 -10.24 -11.89
N ALA A 111 3.12 -10.76 -11.04
CA ALA A 111 2.36 -10.01 -10.04
C ALA A 111 1.57 -8.81 -10.61
N VAL A 112 0.97 -8.97 -11.79
CA VAL A 112 0.16 -7.94 -12.49
C VAL A 112 -0.93 -7.34 -11.60
N GLY A 113 -1.49 -8.13 -10.67
CA GLY A 113 -2.47 -7.67 -9.69
C GLY A 113 -2.00 -6.54 -8.77
N GLN A 114 -0.68 -6.35 -8.60
CA GLN A 114 -0.11 -5.22 -7.85
C GLN A 114 -0.19 -3.89 -8.62
N ARG A 115 -0.44 -3.93 -9.93
CA ARG A 115 -0.65 -2.74 -10.79
C ARG A 115 0.50 -1.72 -10.77
N ILE A 116 1.73 -2.16 -10.44
CA ILE A 116 2.93 -1.30 -10.48
C ILE A 116 3.43 -1.12 -11.93
N PHE A 117 3.42 -2.22 -12.69
CA PHE A 117 3.83 -2.29 -14.09
C PHE A 117 2.81 -3.12 -14.87
N GLN A 118 2.50 -2.70 -16.09
CA GLN A 118 1.58 -3.41 -16.99
C GLN A 118 2.37 -4.27 -17.98
N PRO A 119 1.88 -5.48 -18.33
CA PRO A 119 2.48 -6.33 -19.35
C PRO A 119 2.71 -5.59 -20.66
N SER A 120 3.84 -5.82 -21.31
CA SER A 120 4.17 -5.17 -22.58
C SER A 120 3.40 -5.74 -23.78
N PHE A 121 2.76 -6.90 -23.64
CA PHE A 121 2.00 -7.55 -24.73
C PHE A 121 0.65 -6.90 -25.02
N THR A 122 0.13 -6.03 -24.14
CA THR A 122 -1.17 -5.38 -24.34
C THR A 122 -1.13 -4.18 -25.29
N SER A 123 0.01 -3.89 -25.95
CA SER A 123 0.14 -2.80 -26.92
C SER A 123 0.18 -3.24 -28.40
N HIS A 124 -0.11 -4.50 -28.71
CA HIS A 124 -0.21 -4.97 -30.11
C HIS A 124 -1.64 -5.45 -30.43
N GLY A 125 -2.43 -4.50 -30.92
CA GLY A 125 -3.54 -4.66 -31.87
C GLY A 125 -4.72 -5.55 -31.49
N ILE A 126 -5.81 -4.93 -31.01
CA ILE A 126 -7.19 -5.32 -31.35
C ILE A 126 -8.07 -4.05 -31.29
N PHE A 127 -8.09 -3.24 -32.35
CA PHE A 127 -9.21 -2.35 -32.75
C PHE A 127 -8.90 -1.81 -34.15
N ASP A 128 -8.93 -2.70 -35.14
CA ASP A 128 -9.12 -2.35 -36.55
C ASP A 128 -9.95 -3.48 -37.16
N LEU A 129 -11.25 -3.49 -36.86
CA LEU A 129 -12.35 -4.04 -37.66
C LEU A 129 -13.65 -3.36 -37.22
#